data_AF-A0A2V5NVE3-F1
#
_entry.id   AF-A0A2V5NVE3-F1
#
_cell.length_a   1.000
_cell.length_b   1.000
_cell.length_c   1.000
_cell.angle_alpha   90.00
_cell.angle_beta   90.00
_cell.angle_gamma   90.00
#
_symmetry.space_group_name_H-M   'P 1'
#
loop_
_entity.id
_entity.type
_entity.pdbx_description
1 polymer ?
#
loop_
_entity_poly.entity_id
_entity_poly.type
_entity_poly.pdbx_seq_one_letter_code
_entity_poly.pdbx_strand_id
1 'polypeptide(L)'
;MEKPDAPPTETCCPIVELRQYTLHPGKRDVLIDLFDREFVESQEALGMKIIGQFRDLDNPNRFVWLRGFRDMPSRAQALGSALDFVRTRRGAN
;
A
#
# COMPACT_ATOMS: atom_id res chain seq x y z
N MET A 1 -35.53 -7.45 -22.40
CA MET A 1 -35.44 -8.29 -21.20
C MET A 1 -34.24 -7.80 -20.43
N GLU A 2 -34.46 -6.78 -19.60
CA GLU A 2 -33.44 -6.18 -18.75
C GLU A 2 -33.13 -7.17 -17.63
N LYS A 3 -31.85 -7.51 -17.45
CA LYS A 3 -31.43 -8.46 -16.42
C LYS A 3 -31.61 -7.77 -15.06
N PRO A 4 -32.42 -8.30 -14.13
CA PRO A 4 -32.66 -7.65 -12.86
C PRO A 4 -31.36 -7.67 -12.03
N ASP A 5 -31.06 -6.51 -11.44
CA ASP A 5 -30.05 -6.21 -10.42
C ASP A 5 -29.05 -7.34 -10.13
N ALA A 6 -27.94 -7.36 -10.88
CA ALA A 6 -26.74 -7.99 -10.34
C ALA A 6 -26.40 -7.26 -9.04
N PRO A 7 -26.13 -7.98 -7.93
CA PRO A 7 -25.70 -7.32 -6.70
C PRO A 7 -24.51 -6.42 -7.01
N PRO A 8 -24.41 -5.23 -6.41
CA PRO A 8 -23.27 -4.36 -6.63
C PRO A 8 -22.01 -5.20 -6.36
N THR A 9 -21.14 -5.31 -7.36
CA THR A 9 -19.87 -6.00 -7.20
C THR A 9 -19.14 -5.31 -6.07
N GLU A 10 -19.10 -5.92 -4.88
CA GLU A 10 -18.42 -5.34 -3.73
C GLU A 10 -16.93 -5.28 -4.06
N THR A 11 -16.50 -4.10 -4.51
CA THR A 11 -15.09 -3.85 -4.76
C THR A 11 -14.38 -3.90 -3.41
N CYS A 12 -13.45 -4.85 -3.23
CA CYS A 12 -12.70 -5.00 -1.99
C CYS A 12 -11.99 -3.69 -1.56
N CYS A 13 -11.61 -2.85 -2.52
CA CYS A 13 -10.99 -1.54 -2.30
C CYS A 13 -11.47 -0.52 -3.36
N PRO A 14 -12.55 0.24 -3.11
CA PRO A 14 -13.07 1.24 -4.06
C PRO A 14 -12.06 2.35 -4.39
N ILE A 15 -11.11 2.60 -3.48
CA ILE A 15 -10.02 3.56 -3.69
C ILE A 15 -8.70 2.80 -3.68
N VAL A 16 -7.87 3.03 -4.69
CA VAL A 16 -6.54 2.44 -4.83
C VAL A 16 -5.50 3.54 -4.93
N GLU A 17 -4.43 3.41 -4.16
CA GLU A 17 -3.24 4.24 -4.29
C GLU A 17 -2.12 3.51 -5.00
N LEU A 18 -1.61 4.13 -6.07
CA LEU A 18 -0.38 3.73 -6.72
C LEU A 18 0.81 4.43 -6.07
N ARG A 19 1.77 3.64 -5.60
CA ARG A 19 3.02 4.12 -5.02
C ARG A 19 4.17 3.66 -5.91
N GLN A 20 4.93 4.63 -6.45
CA GLN A 20 6.08 4.35 -7.31
C GLN A 20 7.31 5.06 -6.78
N TYR A 21 8.38 4.31 -6.53
CA TYR A 21 9.65 4.86 -6.08
C TYR A 21 10.74 4.59 -7.11
N THR A 22 11.53 5.62 -7.37
CA THR A 22 12.85 5.49 -7.98
C THR A 22 13.85 5.29 -6.85
N LEU A 23 14.57 4.18 -6.90
CA LEU A 23 15.51 3.75 -5.88
C LEU A 23 16.94 4.02 -6.30
N HIS A 24 17.84 4.02 -5.32
CA HIS A 24 19.27 3.94 -5.59
C HIS A 24 19.64 2.61 -6.26
N PRO A 25 20.68 2.59 -7.12
CA PRO A 25 21.12 1.38 -7.80
C PRO A 25 21.32 0.19 -6.87
N GLY A 26 20.75 -0.96 -7.23
CA GLY A 26 20.90 -2.22 -6.49
C GLY A 26 20.18 -2.28 -5.14
N LYS A 27 19.30 -1.31 -4.81
CA LYS A 27 18.59 -1.27 -3.51
C LYS A 27 17.17 -1.83 -3.55
N ARG A 28 16.70 -2.33 -4.69
CA ARG A 28 15.33 -2.86 -4.84
C ARG A 28 15.05 -4.02 -3.91
N ASP A 29 15.85 -5.08 -3.95
CA ASP A 29 15.59 -6.27 -3.12
C ASP A 29 15.69 -5.97 -1.63
N VAL A 30 16.65 -5.12 -1.23
CA VAL A 30 16.76 -4.63 0.16
C VAL A 30 15.48 -3.91 0.60
N LEU A 31 14.87 -3.10 -0.26
CA LEU A 31 13.61 -2.43 0.06
C LEU A 31 12.44 -3.41 0.12
N ILE A 32 12.39 -4.39 -0.78
CA ILE A 32 11.34 -5.44 -0.77
C ILE A 32 11.39 -6.20 0.56
N ASP A 33 12.55 -6.68 0.97
CA ASP A 33 12.72 -7.43 2.23
C ASP A 33 12.34 -6.60 3.46
N LEU A 34 12.70 -5.31 3.46
CA LEU A 34 12.30 -4.38 4.52
C LEU A 34 10.79 -4.14 4.52
N PHE A 35 10.21 -4.00 3.33
CA PHE A 35 8.79 -3.71 3.17
C PHE A 35 7.93 -4.89 3.64
N ASP A 36 8.28 -6.12 3.24
CA ASP A 36 7.57 -7.33 3.66
C ASP A 36 7.59 -7.52 5.17
N ARG A 37 8.76 -7.35 5.79
CA ARG A 37 8.92 -7.55 7.24
C ARG A 37 8.26 -6.46 8.08
N GLU A 38 8.38 -5.20 7.68
CA GLU A 38 8.04 -4.07 8.57
C GLU A 38 6.76 -3.34 8.17
N PHE A 39 6.41 -3.34 6.89
CA PHE A 39 5.37 -2.47 6.35
C PHE A 39 4.05 -3.18 6.09
N VAL A 40 4.03 -4.43 5.64
CA VAL A 40 2.76 -5.09 5.28
C VAL A 40 1.83 -5.19 6.50
N GLU A 41 2.25 -5.89 7.55
CA GLU A 41 1.41 -6.12 8.73
C GLU A 41 1.04 -4.82 9.46
N SER A 42 1.99 -3.88 9.55
CA SER A 42 1.76 -2.60 10.24
C SER A 42 0.78 -1.70 9.48
N GLN A 43 0.75 -1.75 8.15
CA GLN A 43 -0.23 -1.03 7.35
C GLN A 43 -1.61 -1.69 7.44
N GLU A 44 -1.67 -3.02 7.41
CA GLU A 44 -2.92 -3.78 7.52
C GLU A 44 -3.58 -3.60 8.88
N ALA A 45 -2.80 -3.56 9.96
CA ALA A 45 -3.29 -3.22 11.30
C ALA A 45 -3.95 -1.83 11.39
N LEU A 46 -3.60 -0.91 10.48
CA LEU A 46 -4.18 0.43 10.38
C LEU A 46 -5.37 0.50 9.40
N GLY A 47 -5.88 -0.64 8.94
CA GLY A 47 -7.06 -0.72 8.07
C GLY A 47 -6.77 -0.46 6.58
N MET A 48 -5.50 -0.45 6.17
CA MET A 48 -5.11 -0.37 4.76
C MET A 48 -5.02 -1.78 4.18
N LYS A 49 -5.47 -1.98 2.93
CA LYS A 49 -5.28 -3.27 2.25
C LYS A 49 -4.04 -3.23 1.38
N ILE A 50 -3.03 -4.05 1.62
CA ILE A 50 -1.93 -4.20 0.66
C ILE A 50 -2.41 -5.09 -0.49
N ILE A 51 -2.52 -4.51 -1.69
CA ILE A 51 -3.03 -5.21 -2.88
C ILE A 51 -1.91 -6.03 -3.52
N GLY A 52 -0.70 -5.48 -3.54
CA GLY A 52 0.46 -6.18 -4.08
C GLY A 52 1.66 -5.28 -4.32
N GLN A 53 2.79 -5.94 -4.56
CA GLN A 53 4.07 -5.35 -4.93
C GLN A 53 4.48 -5.85 -6.31
N PHE A 54 5.10 -4.98 -7.09
CA PHE A 54 5.42 -5.24 -8.49
C PHE A 54 6.86 -4.85 -8.78
N ARG A 55 7.54 -5.73 -9.52
CA ARG A 55 8.88 -5.49 -10.05
C ARG A 55 8.73 -4.96 -11.47
N ASP A 56 9.35 -3.82 -11.75
CA ASP A 56 9.59 -3.38 -13.12
C ASP A 56 10.76 -4.21 -13.68
N LEU A 57 10.48 -5.01 -14.71
CA LEU A 57 11.48 -5.92 -15.30
C LEU A 57 12.51 -5.15 -16.12
N ASP A 58 12.11 -4.04 -16.72
CA ASP A 58 12.97 -3.20 -17.56
C ASP A 58 13.70 -2.13 -16.73
N ASN A 59 13.21 -1.83 -15.52
CA ASN A 59 13.84 -0.88 -14.62
C ASN A 59 14.15 -1.49 -13.23
N PRO A 60 15.40 -1.95 -13.00
CA PRO A 60 15.79 -2.56 -11.73
C PRO A 60 15.76 -1.57 -10.55
N ASN A 61 15.69 -0.27 -10.83
CA ASN A 61 15.67 0.78 -9.81
C ASN A 61 14.25 1.24 -9.49
N ARG A 62 13.21 0.55 -9.98
CA ARG A 62 11.82 0.89 -9.67
C ARG A 62 11.19 -0.12 -8.72
N PHE A 63 10.52 0.40 -7.71
CA PHE A 63 9.65 -0.37 -6.82
C PHE A 63 8.25 0.21 -6.85
N VAL A 64 7.27 -0.64 -7.16
CA VAL A 64 5.88 -0.25 -7.32
C VAL A 64 5.02 -1.10 -6.40
N TRP A 65 4.07 -0.48 -5.71
CA TRP A 65 3.11 -1.20 -4.89
C TRP A 65 1.77 -0.48 -4.86
N LEU A 66 0.74 -1.26 -4.55
CA LEU A 66 -0.64 -0.81 -4.48
C LEU A 66 -1.19 -1.07 -3.08
N ARG A 67 -1.95 -0.12 -2.57
CA ARG A 67 -2.81 -0.32 -1.41
C ARG A 67 -4.19 0.25 -1.62
N GLY A 68 -5.17 -0.33 -0.92
CA GLY A 68 -6.57 -0.02 -1.05
C GLY A 68 -7.18 0.56 0.20
N PHE A 69 -8.24 1.35 0.01
CA PHE A 69 -9.04 1.97 1.05
C PHE A 69 -10.53 1.81 0.73
N ARG A 70 -11.34 1.73 1.79
CA ARG A 70 -12.81 1.68 1.69
C ARG A 70 -13.41 3.00 1.20
N ASP A 71 -12.86 4.14 1.64
CA ASP A 71 -13.34 5.49 1.35
C ASP A 71 -12.25 6.55 1.65
N MET A 72 -12.47 7.79 1.19
CA MET A 72 -11.50 8.89 1.34
C MET A 72 -11.26 9.32 2.80
N PRO A 73 -12.28 9.37 3.69
CA PRO A 73 -12.05 9.63 5.11
C PRO A 73 -11.17 8.58 5.79
N SER A 74 -11.46 7.29 5.59
CA SER A 74 -10.66 6.19 6.14
C SER A 74 -9.22 6.24 5.63
N ARG A 75 -9.04 6.63 4.36
CA ARG A 75 -7.72 6.89 3.78
C ARG A 75 -6.99 7.98 4.56
N ALA A 76 -7.59 9.16 4.75
CA ALA A 76 -6.94 10.26 5.45
C ALA A 76 -6.51 9.87 6.87
N GLN A 77 -7.38 9.18 7.61
CA GLN A 77 -7.08 8.70 8.96
C GLN A 77 -5.92 7.71 8.97
N ALA A 78 -5.98 6.66 8.13
CA ALA A 78 -4.94 5.63 8.09
C ALA A 78 -3.56 6.20 7.71
N LEU A 79 -3.52 7.18 6.80
CA LEU A 79 -2.28 7.88 6.44
C LEU A 79 -1.71 8.71 7.59
N GLY A 80 -2.58 9.39 8.35
CA GLY A 80 -2.18 10.14 9.54
C GLY A 80 -1.56 9.22 10.59
N SER A 81 -2.26 8.14 10.94
CA SER A 81 -1.78 7.16 11.92
C SER A 81 -0.47 6.49 11.48
N ALA A 82 -0.31 6.17 10.20
CA ALA A 82 0.92 5.59 9.68
C ALA A 82 2.12 6.55 9.80
N LEU A 83 1.91 7.86 9.55
CA LEU A 83 2.95 8.86 9.72
C LEU A 83 3.37 9.00 11.19
N ASP A 84 2.40 9.01 12.10
CA ASP A 84 2.66 9.10 13.52
C ASP A 84 3.42 7.87 14.03
N PHE A 85 3.03 6.67 13.58
CA PHE A 85 3.75 5.43 13.89
C PHE A 85 5.23 5.49 13.44
N VAL A 86 5.47 5.93 12.20
CA VAL A 86 6.84 6.07 11.67
C VAL A 86 7.65 7.10 12.47
N ARG A 87 7.02 8.20 12.90
CA ARG A 87 7.66 9.23 13.75
C ARG A 87 8.04 8.66 15.11
N THR A 88 7.14 7.92 15.76
CA THR A 88 7.41 7.29 17.06
C THR A 88 8.56 6.28 16.97
N ARG A 89 8.60 5.44 15.92
CA ARG A 89 9.71 4.48 15.74
C ARG A 89 11.06 5.14 15.46
N ARG A 90 11.10 6.33 14.84
CA ARG A 90 12.35 7.07 14.61
C ARG A 90 12.92 7.74 15.85
N GLY A 91 12.11 7.99 16.88
CA GLY A 91 12.56 8.58 18.15
C GLY A 91 12.98 7.56 19.22
N ALA A 92 12.81 6.26 18.95
CA ALA A 92 13.08 5.17 19.88
C ALA A 92 14.40 4.42 19.60
N ASN A 93 15.30 4.99 18.78
CA ASN A 93 16.61 4.43 18.44
C ASN A 93 17.70 5.51 18.49
#